data_AF-A0A7C1KGZ1-F1
#
_entry.id   AF-A0A7C1KGZ1-F1
#
_cell.length_a   1.000
_cell.length_b   1.000
_cell.length_c   1.000
_cell.angle_alpha   90.00
_cell.angle_beta   90.00
_cell.angle_gamma   90.00
#
_symmetry.space_group_name_H-M   'P 1'
#
loop_
_entity.id
_entity.type
_entity.pdbx_description
1 polymer ?
#
loop_
_entity_poly.entity_id
_entity_poly.type
_entity_poly.pdbx_seq_one_letter_code
_entity_poly.pdbx_strand_id
1 'polypeptide(L)' 'MTTQDLIRELREPADSKIVLLVADGLGGLPLEPGGLTELESARTPNLAACVQE' A
#
# COMPACT_ATOMS: atom_id res chain seq x y z
N MET A 1 -31.05 -9.84 5.51
CA MET A 1 -30.11 -8.74 5.23
C MET A 1 -28.70 -9.29 5.36
N THR A 2 -27.92 -9.24 4.29
CA THR A 2 -26.53 -9.69 4.26
C THR A 2 -25.59 -8.52 4.58
N THR A 3 -24.33 -8.82 4.91
CA THR A 3 -23.29 -7.79 5.07
C THR A 3 -23.12 -6.96 3.79
N GLN A 4 -23.28 -7.59 2.63
CA GLN A 4 -23.18 -6.92 1.33
C GLN A 4 -24.34 -5.94 1.12
N ASP A 5 -25.54 -6.23 1.64
CA ASP A 5 -26.68 -5.31 1.55
C ASP A 5 -26.44 -4.07 2.41
N LEU A 6 -25.97 -4.26 3.65
CA LEU A 6 -25.63 -3.16 4.55
C LEU A 6 -24.52 -2.25 3.98
N ILE A 7 -23.47 -2.84 3.41
CA ILE A 7 -22.38 -2.08 2.78
C ILE A 7 -22.91 -1.22 1.62
N ARG A 8 -23.85 -1.71 0.81
CA ARG A 8 -24.41 -0.94 -0.31
C ARG A 8 -25.21 0.27 0.17
N GLU A 9 -25.97 0.13 1.26
CA GLU A 9 -26.77 1.21 1.83
C GLU A 9 -25.90 2.31 2.45
N LEU A 10 -24.80 1.93 3.10
CA LEU A 10 -23.88 2.87 3.76
C LEU A 10 -22.84 3.49 2.82
N ARG A 11 -22.70 3.00 1.58
CA ARG A 11 -21.64 3.46 0.67
C ARG A 11 -21.96 4.83 0.07
N GLU A 12 -21.10 5.80 0.30
CA GLU A 12 -21.14 7.09 -0.40
C GLU A 12 -20.56 6.99 -1.84
N PRO A 13 -21.08 7.76 -2.81
CA PRO A 13 -20.47 7.87 -4.13
C PRO A 13 -19.08 8.51 -4.04
N ALA A 14 -18.12 7.97 -4.78
CA ALA A 14 -16.78 8.54 -4.92
C ALA A 14 -16.51 8.86 -6.40
N ASP A 15 -15.83 9.98 -6.64
CA ASP A 15 -15.40 10.39 -7.98
C ASP A 15 -14.27 9.51 -8.54
N SER A 16 -13.67 8.67 -7.69
CA SER A 16 -12.57 7.78 -8.01
C SER A 16 -12.81 6.35 -7.53
N LYS A 17 -11.84 5.46 -7.78
CA LYS A 17 -11.83 4.07 -7.32
C LYS A 17 -10.74 3.89 -6.28
N ILE A 18 -10.99 3.02 -5.30
CA ILE A 18 -9.98 2.59 -4.33
C ILE A 18 -9.15 1.47 -4.95
N VAL A 19 -7.82 1.59 -4.87
CA VAL A 19 -6.87 0.54 -5.25
C VAL A 19 -6.16 0.07 -3.99
N LEU A 20 -6.21 -1.23 -3.70
CA LEU A 20 -5.47 -1.88 -2.62
C LEU A 20 -4.35 -2.73 -3.21
N LEU A 21 -3.10 -2.36 -2.95
CA LEU A 21 -1.92 -3.13 -3.32
C LEU A 21 -1.38 -3.87 -2.09
N VAL A 22 -1.34 -5.19 -2.14
CA VAL A 22 -0.67 -6.02 -1.13
C VAL A 22 0.64 -6.52 -1.72
N ALA A 23 1.74 -6.02 -1.19
CA ALA A 23 3.08 -6.48 -1.52
C ALA A 23 3.61 -7.27 -0.31
N ASP A 24 3.43 -8.58 -0.37
CA ASP A 24 3.77 -9.50 0.72
C ASP A 24 5.28 -9.59 0.92
N GLY A 25 5.71 -9.74 2.17
CA GLY A 25 7.12 -9.91 2.52
C GLY A 25 8.02 -8.70 2.21
N LEU A 26 7.47 -7.48 2.08
CA LEU A 26 8.27 -6.26 1.88
C LEU A 26 9.13 -5.84 3.10
N GLY A 27 8.93 -6.47 4.26
CA GLY A 27 9.78 -6.24 5.42
C GLY A 27 11.19 -6.75 5.16
N GLY A 28 12.18 -5.93 5.49
CA GLY A 28 13.60 -6.23 5.26
C GLY A 28 14.46 -5.88 6.47
N LEU A 29 15.64 -6.49 6.56
CA LEU A 29 16.64 -6.15 7.57
C LEU A 29 17.94 -5.76 6.86
N PRO A 30 18.61 -4.68 7.30
CA PRO A 30 19.91 -4.33 6.78
C PRO A 30 20.94 -5.44 6.97
N LEU A 31 21.79 -5.65 5.96
CA LEU A 31 22.90 -6.60 6.02
C LEU A 31 23.97 -6.20 7.05
N GLU A 32 24.12 -4.89 7.28
CA GLU A 32 25.07 -4.32 8.23
C GLU A 32 24.36 -3.32 9.16
N PRO A 33 24.85 -3.12 10.39
CA PRO A 33 24.28 -2.11 11.30
C PRO A 33 24.28 -0.72 10.67
N GLY A 34 23.08 -0.13 10.53
CA GLY A 34 22.90 1.19 9.90
C GLY A 34 22.87 1.18 8.37
N GLY A 35 22.97 0.02 7.72
CA GLY A 35 22.79 -0.13 6.29
C GLY A 35 21.33 -0.01 5.84
N LEU A 36 21.12 -0.12 4.52
CA LEU A 36 19.79 -0.09 3.93
C LEU A 36 19.11 -1.46 3.99
N THR A 37 17.79 -1.45 4.09
CA THR A 37 16.93 -2.62 3.82
C THR A 37 16.92 -2.93 2.31
N GLU A 38 16.37 -4.08 1.97
CA GLU A 38 16.16 -4.52 0.58
C GLU A 38 15.28 -3.55 -0.20
N LEU A 39 14.21 -3.03 0.43
CA LEU A 39 13.29 -2.09 -0.20
C LEU A 39 13.94 -0.72 -0.45
N GLU A 40 14.76 -0.25 0.49
CA GLU A 40 15.51 1.01 0.36
C GLU A 40 16.64 0.93 -0.67
N SER A 41 17.25 -0.25 -0.83
CA SER A 41 18.29 -0.50 -1.83
C SER A 41 17.71 -0.62 -3.26
N ALA A 42 16.42 -0.98 -3.37
CA ALA A 42 15.76 -1.18 -4.65
C ALA A 42 15.42 0.16 -5.33
N ARG A 43 15.57 0.20 -6.67
CA ARG A 43 15.11 1.34 -7.47
C ARG A 43 13.57 1.32 -7.56
N THR A 44 12.90 2.12 -6.72
CA THR A 44 11.44 2.14 -6.55
C THR A 44 10.80 3.51 -6.86
N PRO A 45 11.02 4.09 -8.06
CA PRO A 45 10.62 5.48 -8.35
C PRO A 45 9.11 5.73 -8.22
N ASN A 46 8.28 4.75 -8.59
CA ASN A 46 6.83 4.90 -8.52
C ASN A 46 6.33 4.82 -7.07
N LEU A 47 6.89 3.91 -6.26
CA LEU A 47 6.50 3.78 -4.85
C LEU A 47 6.99 4.98 -4.04
N ALA A 48 8.19 5.49 -4.36
CA ALA A 48 8.72 6.71 -3.78
C ALA A 48 7.88 7.95 -4.13
N ALA A 49 7.38 8.04 -5.37
CA ALA A 49 6.48 9.13 -5.77
C ALA A 49 5.18 9.14 -4.95
N CYS A 50 4.63 7.97 -4.61
CA CYS A 50 3.42 7.86 -3.78
C CYS A 50 3.59 8.31 -2.31
N VAL A 51 4.82 8.55 -1.83
CA VAL A 51 5.08 9.03 -0.46
C VAL A 51 5.12 10.56 -0.37
N GLN A 52 5.46 11.23 -1.47
CA GLN A 52 5.61 12.70 -1.50
C GLN A 52 4.31 13.45 -1.80
N GLU A 53 3.33 12.76 -2.38
CA GLU A 53 1.97 13.23 -2.64
C GLU A 53 1.08 13.06 -1.41
#